data_AF-A0A4R4BQ83-F1
#
_entry.id   AF-A0A4R4BQ83-F1
#
_cell.length_a   1.000
_cell.length_b   1.000
_cell.length_c   1.000
_cell.angle_alpha   90.00
_cell.angle_beta   90.00
_cell.angle_gamma   90.00
#
_symmetry.space_group_name_H-M   'P 1'
#
loop_
_entity.id
_entity.type
_entity.pdbx_description
1 polymer ?
#
loop_
_entity_poly.entity_id
_entity_poly.type
_entity_poly.pdbx_seq_one_letter_code
_entity_poly.pdbx_strand_id
1 'polypeptide(L)'
;MKKLLAPIVGFLMLTVGLSAQDLKIDYQFNVAAADPANYFTFQAPMRYHAAEKDTFDATTGASKQNSTEMFMPYLYDVQGKQVFPTGLRGLFLFAVAPIEQREVDNLTVSKATNGVITIQYVHRGVAYKIETDRNGKLTFPKGNFVRRQIGFIQGSNPQVIHPDFSADKSAAKVNWAKVWDSSIAAGKEIQAGVATKTGAITDDNGVADAMFRWEGELQVSFDKNIVKISGTLKPVKN
;
A
#
# COMPACT_ATOMS: atom_id res chain seq x y z
N MET A 1 63.33 7.19 -42.48
CA MET A 1 62.37 7.55 -41.42
C MET A 1 60.95 7.24 -41.90
N LYS A 2 60.36 6.11 -41.48
CA LYS A 2 58.93 5.81 -41.67
C LYS A 2 58.35 5.53 -40.29
N LYS A 3 57.49 6.43 -39.81
CA LYS A 3 56.83 6.33 -38.50
C LYS A 3 55.71 5.28 -38.63
N LEU A 4 55.79 4.20 -37.85
CA LEU A 4 54.63 3.32 -37.61
C LEU A 4 53.70 4.02 -36.63
N LEU A 5 52.46 4.26 -37.07
CA LEU A 5 51.33 4.65 -36.22
C LEU A 5 50.62 3.37 -35.76
N ALA A 6 50.61 3.13 -34.45
CA ALA A 6 49.77 2.11 -33.83
C ALA A 6 48.34 2.65 -33.66
N PRO A 7 47.28 1.89 -33.99
CA PRO A 7 45.93 2.28 -33.63
C PRO A 7 45.66 1.88 -32.18
N ILE A 8 45.51 2.88 -31.30
CA ILE A 8 44.93 2.72 -29.96
C ILE A 8 43.43 2.53 -30.17
N VAL A 9 42.96 1.29 -30.04
CA VAL A 9 41.52 0.99 -29.97
C VAL A 9 41.04 1.42 -28.59
N GLY A 10 40.39 2.58 -28.52
CA GLY A 10 39.71 3.06 -27.32
C GLY A 10 38.48 2.21 -27.03
N PHE A 11 38.52 1.46 -25.92
CA PHE A 11 37.36 0.75 -25.38
C PHE A 11 36.39 1.79 -24.82
N LEU A 12 35.40 2.18 -25.62
CA LEU A 12 34.31 3.05 -25.18
C LEU A 12 33.40 2.24 -24.24
N MET A 13 33.61 2.35 -22.93
CA MET A 13 32.64 1.84 -21.96
C MET A 13 31.35 2.67 -22.10
N LEU A 14 30.35 2.11 -22.79
CA LEU A 14 28.98 2.60 -22.70
C LEU A 14 28.48 2.30 -21.28
N THR A 15 28.57 3.28 -20.39
CA THR A 15 27.74 3.28 -19.18
C THR A 15 26.30 3.56 -19.63
N VAL A 16 25.57 2.52 -20.00
CA VAL A 16 24.10 2.61 -20.06
C VAL A 16 23.63 2.81 -18.63
N GLY A 17 23.44 4.08 -18.25
CA GLY A 17 22.65 4.41 -17.09
C GLY A 17 21.26 3.84 -17.31
N LEU A 18 20.94 2.73 -16.64
CA LEU A 18 19.56 2.31 -16.42
C LEU A 18 18.92 3.40 -15.55
N SER A 19 18.40 4.45 -16.18
CA SER A 19 17.45 5.33 -15.53
C SER A 19 16.27 4.45 -15.14
N ALA A 20 16.12 4.20 -13.85
CA ALA A 20 15.01 3.43 -13.36
C ALA A 20 13.72 4.19 -13.69
N GLN A 21 12.83 3.57 -14.48
CA GLN A 21 11.60 4.24 -14.90
C GLN A 21 10.66 4.39 -13.71
N ASP A 22 9.84 5.43 -13.76
CA ASP A 22 8.94 5.77 -12.67
C ASP A 22 7.79 4.75 -12.55
N LEU A 23 7.34 4.51 -11.32
CA LEU A 23 6.10 3.80 -11.01
C LEU A 23 4.92 4.75 -11.13
N LYS A 24 4.08 4.54 -12.14
CA LYS A 24 2.82 5.27 -12.31
C LYS A 24 1.69 4.50 -11.66
N ILE A 25 0.83 5.20 -10.93
CA ILE A 25 -0.36 4.65 -10.27
C ILE A 25 -1.57 5.47 -10.71
N ASP A 26 -2.67 4.79 -11.00
CA ASP A 26 -4.00 5.38 -11.14
C ASP A 26 -5.03 4.40 -10.56
N TYR A 27 -5.88 4.89 -9.67
CA TYR A 27 -6.77 4.07 -8.86
C TYR A 27 -8.08 4.78 -8.62
N GLN A 28 -9.17 4.03 -8.67
CA GLN A 28 -10.49 4.50 -8.28
C GLN A 28 -11.23 3.42 -7.50
N PHE A 29 -11.86 3.82 -6.40
CA PHE A 29 -12.71 2.93 -5.61
C PHE A 29 -13.89 3.67 -5.00
N ASN A 30 -15.09 3.13 -5.21
CA ASN A 30 -16.31 3.53 -4.53
C ASN A 30 -16.43 2.82 -3.19
N VAL A 31 -16.31 3.58 -2.10
CA VAL A 31 -16.30 3.03 -0.74
C VAL A 31 -17.71 2.70 -0.23
N ALA A 32 -18.77 3.09 -0.94
CA ALA A 32 -20.14 2.95 -0.47
C ALA A 32 -20.94 1.85 -1.19
N ALA A 33 -20.53 1.45 -2.39
CA ALA A 33 -21.27 0.48 -3.20
C ALA A 33 -20.35 -0.27 -4.16
N ALA A 34 -20.81 -1.43 -4.64
CA ALA A 34 -20.22 -2.08 -5.79
C ALA A 34 -20.30 -1.15 -7.00
N ASP A 35 -19.18 -1.01 -7.71
CA ASP A 35 -19.08 -0.06 -8.82
C ASP A 35 -18.18 -0.67 -9.91
N PRO A 36 -18.71 -0.91 -11.13
CA PRO A 36 -17.92 -1.45 -12.24
C PRO A 36 -16.82 -0.47 -12.72
N ALA A 37 -16.87 0.80 -12.30
CA ALA A 37 -15.82 1.78 -12.54
C ALA A 37 -14.69 1.73 -11.49
N ASN A 38 -14.74 0.82 -10.51
CA ASN A 38 -13.60 0.57 -9.64
C ASN A 38 -12.44 -0.02 -10.47
N TYR A 39 -11.24 0.50 -10.29
CA TYR A 39 -10.07 -0.04 -10.95
C TYR A 39 -8.76 0.23 -10.22
N PHE A 40 -7.76 -0.58 -10.55
CA PHE A 40 -6.36 -0.35 -10.21
C PHE A 40 -5.47 -0.45 -11.46
N THR A 41 -4.69 0.60 -11.70
CA THR A 41 -3.71 0.70 -12.77
C THR A 41 -2.33 0.93 -12.15
N PHE A 42 -1.33 0.20 -12.66
CA PHE A 42 0.06 0.55 -12.43
C PHE A 42 0.93 0.23 -13.64
N GLN A 43 1.98 1.02 -13.81
CA GLN A 43 2.99 0.82 -14.84
C GLN A 43 4.37 1.13 -14.24
N ALA A 44 5.34 0.25 -14.47
CA ALA A 44 6.70 0.42 -13.97
C ALA A 44 7.74 -0.17 -14.98
N PRO A 45 9.05 -0.01 -14.74
CA PRO A 45 10.11 -0.45 -15.67
C PRO A 45 10.24 -1.96 -15.83
N MET A 46 9.49 -2.76 -15.06
CA MET A 46 9.50 -4.21 -15.24
C MET A 46 8.63 -4.57 -16.45
N ARG A 47 9.31 -4.98 -17.52
CA ARG A 47 8.67 -5.46 -18.75
C ARG A 47 7.64 -6.54 -18.38
N TYR A 48 6.41 -6.36 -18.87
CA TYR A 48 5.27 -7.26 -18.64
C TYR A 48 4.70 -7.31 -17.21
N HIS A 49 5.14 -6.44 -16.30
CA HIS A 49 4.54 -6.30 -14.96
C HIS A 49 3.81 -4.96 -14.85
N ALA A 50 2.64 -4.89 -15.49
CA ALA A 50 1.76 -3.74 -15.46
C ALA A 50 0.31 -4.21 -15.54
N ALA A 51 -0.61 -3.43 -15.01
CA ALA A 51 -2.05 -3.65 -15.16
C ALA A 51 -2.70 -2.34 -15.56
N GLU A 52 -3.60 -2.37 -16.54
CA GLU A 52 -4.32 -1.19 -17.02
C GLU A 52 -5.81 -1.34 -16.71
N LYS A 53 -6.30 -0.52 -15.77
CA LYS A 53 -7.67 -0.56 -15.26
C LYS A 53 -8.12 -1.97 -14.88
N ASP A 54 -7.31 -2.66 -14.09
CA ASP A 54 -7.70 -3.95 -13.54
C ASP A 54 -8.90 -3.79 -12.61
N THR A 55 -9.85 -4.73 -12.68
CA THR A 55 -11.08 -4.71 -11.89
C THR A 55 -11.34 -6.09 -11.30
N PHE A 56 -12.29 -6.17 -10.38
CA PHE A 56 -12.81 -7.44 -9.90
C PHE A 56 -13.48 -8.26 -11.02
N ASP A 57 -13.22 -9.56 -11.05
CA ASP A 57 -13.92 -10.56 -11.84
C ASP A 57 -14.83 -11.39 -10.92
N ALA A 58 -16.14 -11.18 -11.04
CA ALA A 58 -17.13 -11.89 -10.25
C ALA A 58 -17.22 -13.39 -10.59
N THR A 59 -16.74 -13.82 -11.77
CA THR A 59 -16.74 -15.24 -12.15
C THR A 59 -15.66 -16.02 -11.43
N THR A 60 -14.45 -15.47 -11.34
CA THR A 60 -13.31 -16.14 -10.71
C THR A 60 -13.13 -15.74 -9.24
N GLY A 61 -13.73 -14.65 -8.80
CA GLY A 61 -13.48 -14.07 -7.48
C GLY A 61 -12.11 -13.40 -7.35
N ALA A 62 -11.46 -13.10 -8.48
CA ALA A 62 -10.09 -12.58 -8.54
C ALA A 62 -10.00 -11.27 -9.35
N SER A 63 -8.79 -10.71 -9.41
CA SER A 63 -8.48 -9.57 -10.28
C SER A 63 -8.37 -10.02 -11.74
N LYS A 64 -9.00 -9.31 -12.69
CA LYS A 64 -9.02 -9.67 -14.13
C LYS A 64 -7.63 -9.72 -14.77
N GLN A 65 -6.71 -8.88 -14.31
CA GLN A 65 -5.37 -8.75 -14.85
C GLN A 65 -4.29 -9.15 -13.85
N ASN A 66 -4.61 -9.89 -12.78
CA ASN A 66 -3.62 -10.33 -11.78
C ASN A 66 -2.84 -9.18 -11.10
N SER A 67 -3.42 -7.99 -10.95
CA SER A 67 -2.75 -6.87 -10.25
C SER A 67 -2.41 -7.19 -8.79
N THR A 68 -3.15 -8.13 -8.19
CA THR A 68 -2.88 -8.67 -6.85
C THR A 68 -1.47 -9.27 -6.74
N GLU A 69 -1.04 -10.05 -7.73
CA GLU A 69 0.28 -10.69 -7.77
C GLU A 69 1.32 -9.78 -8.42
N MET A 70 0.99 -9.18 -9.56
CA MET A 70 1.95 -8.46 -10.39
C MET A 70 2.49 -7.17 -9.75
N PHE A 71 1.81 -6.63 -8.73
CA PHE A 71 2.30 -5.47 -7.98
C PHE A 71 3.32 -5.84 -6.88
N MET A 72 3.43 -7.11 -6.49
CA MET A 72 4.30 -7.55 -5.39
C MET A 72 5.77 -7.11 -5.52
N PRO A 73 6.39 -7.11 -6.72
CA PRO A 73 7.78 -6.66 -6.88
C PRO A 73 8.02 -5.18 -6.56
N TYR A 74 6.97 -4.35 -6.47
CA TYR A 74 7.11 -2.93 -6.14
C TYR A 74 7.03 -2.65 -4.63
N LEU A 75 6.69 -3.68 -3.84
CA LEU A 75 6.59 -3.59 -2.38
C LEU A 75 7.91 -3.84 -1.67
N TYR A 76 8.77 -4.64 -2.29
CA TYR A 76 10.02 -5.09 -1.69
C TYR A 76 11.18 -4.88 -2.66
N ASP A 77 12.37 -4.61 -2.11
CA ASP A 77 13.58 -4.75 -2.89
C ASP A 77 13.96 -6.23 -3.10
N VAL A 78 15.05 -6.46 -3.83
CA VAL A 78 15.53 -7.83 -4.14
C VAL A 78 16.04 -8.60 -2.91
N GLN A 79 16.21 -7.93 -1.76
CA GLN A 79 16.55 -8.56 -0.48
C GLN A 79 15.31 -8.83 0.39
N GLY A 80 14.11 -8.52 -0.10
CA GLY A 80 12.86 -8.67 0.64
C GLY A 80 12.58 -7.53 1.61
N LYS A 81 13.30 -6.39 1.52
CA LYS A 81 13.08 -5.24 2.39
C LYS A 81 11.96 -4.38 1.85
N GLN A 82 11.04 -3.96 2.72
CA GLN A 82 9.88 -3.15 2.34
C GLN A 82 10.33 -1.79 1.77
N VAL A 83 9.87 -1.44 0.57
CA VAL A 83 10.14 -0.13 -0.08
C VAL A 83 8.87 0.71 -0.25
N PHE A 84 7.69 0.09 -0.12
CA PHE A 84 6.38 0.72 -0.32
C PHE A 84 5.43 0.39 0.85
N PRO A 85 4.49 1.27 1.21
CA PRO A 85 3.55 0.98 2.29
C PRO A 85 2.61 -0.19 2.02
N THR A 86 2.62 -1.17 2.91
CA THR A 86 1.78 -2.37 2.79
C THR A 86 0.29 -2.04 2.92
N GLY A 87 -0.04 -1.05 3.75
CA GLY A 87 -1.39 -0.51 3.91
C GLY A 87 -1.88 0.21 2.65
N LEU A 88 -1.02 0.97 1.96
CA LEU A 88 -1.43 1.61 0.72
C LEU A 88 -1.67 0.59 -0.39
N ARG A 89 -0.85 -0.47 -0.46
CA ARG A 89 -1.13 -1.60 -1.35
C ARG A 89 -2.43 -2.31 -0.95
N GLY A 90 -2.68 -2.58 0.32
CA GLY A 90 -3.95 -3.18 0.74
C GLY A 90 -5.15 -2.34 0.30
N LEU A 91 -5.06 -1.01 0.35
CA LEU A 91 -6.07 -0.11 -0.19
C LEU A 91 -6.32 -0.32 -1.70
N PHE A 92 -5.25 -0.44 -2.50
CA PHE A 92 -5.38 -0.66 -3.96
C PHE A 92 -6.14 -1.94 -4.30
N LEU A 93 -6.06 -2.96 -3.44
CA LEU A 93 -6.74 -4.22 -3.71
C LEU A 93 -8.26 -4.17 -3.58
N PHE A 94 -8.83 -3.20 -2.85
CA PHE A 94 -10.29 -3.11 -2.74
C PHE A 94 -10.96 -2.87 -4.10
N ALA A 95 -10.28 -2.26 -5.07
CA ALA A 95 -10.82 -2.06 -6.42
C ALA A 95 -10.90 -3.35 -7.25
N VAL A 96 -10.17 -4.39 -6.84
CA VAL A 96 -10.12 -5.70 -7.52
C VAL A 96 -10.63 -6.83 -6.64
N ALA A 97 -11.37 -6.48 -5.58
CA ALA A 97 -11.98 -7.41 -4.63
C ALA A 97 -13.51 -7.26 -4.64
N PRO A 98 -14.25 -8.26 -4.13
CA PRO A 98 -15.68 -8.11 -3.84
C PRO A 98 -15.93 -6.94 -2.88
N ILE A 99 -17.06 -6.25 -3.03
CA ILE A 99 -17.39 -5.09 -2.18
C ILE A 99 -17.51 -5.46 -0.70
N GLU A 100 -17.91 -6.70 -0.40
CA GLU A 100 -18.05 -7.24 0.94
C GLU A 100 -16.72 -7.21 1.71
N GLN A 101 -15.58 -7.25 1.00
CA GLN A 101 -14.26 -7.16 1.62
C GLN A 101 -14.10 -5.84 2.38
N ARG A 102 -14.69 -4.74 1.89
CA ARG A 102 -14.70 -3.44 2.59
C ARG A 102 -15.38 -3.53 3.96
N GLU A 103 -16.47 -4.29 4.05
CA GLU A 103 -17.20 -4.45 5.31
C GLU A 103 -16.43 -5.35 6.29
N VAL A 104 -15.89 -6.46 5.79
CA VAL A 104 -15.04 -7.38 6.54
C VAL A 104 -13.83 -6.68 7.15
N ASP A 105 -13.23 -5.77 6.39
CA ASP A 105 -12.05 -5.02 6.81
C ASP A 105 -12.39 -3.66 7.46
N ASN A 106 -13.67 -3.32 7.60
CA ASN A 106 -14.14 -2.04 8.11
C ASN A 106 -13.41 -0.83 7.48
N LEU A 107 -13.32 -0.81 6.15
CA LEU A 107 -12.70 0.30 5.43
C LEU A 107 -13.56 1.56 5.57
N THR A 108 -12.94 2.59 6.14
CA THR A 108 -13.51 3.91 6.34
C THR A 108 -12.65 4.98 5.68
N VAL A 109 -13.31 5.98 5.12
CA VAL A 109 -12.67 7.15 4.51
C VAL A 109 -13.38 8.39 4.99
N SER A 110 -12.62 9.38 5.42
CA SER A 110 -13.14 10.68 5.82
C SER A 110 -12.29 11.79 5.24
N LYS A 111 -12.89 12.97 5.07
CA LYS A 111 -12.20 14.19 4.67
C LYS A 111 -12.50 15.27 5.69
N ALA A 112 -11.48 15.73 6.39
CA ALA A 112 -11.58 16.83 7.33
C ALA A 112 -11.80 18.16 6.60
N THR A 113 -12.35 19.15 7.31
CA THR A 113 -12.61 20.50 6.76
C THR A 113 -11.36 21.21 6.27
N ASN A 114 -10.19 20.86 6.81
CA ASN A 114 -8.89 21.38 6.40
C ASN A 114 -8.29 20.68 5.16
N GLY A 115 -9.04 19.78 4.52
CA GLY A 115 -8.64 19.09 3.29
C GLY A 115 -7.95 17.74 3.50
N VAL A 116 -7.53 17.40 4.73
CA VAL A 116 -6.88 16.10 5.01
C VAL A 116 -7.87 14.96 4.77
N ILE A 117 -7.44 13.95 4.02
CA ILE A 117 -8.17 12.71 3.80
C ILE A 117 -7.53 11.62 4.66
N THR A 118 -8.34 10.96 5.48
CA THR A 118 -7.93 9.82 6.30
C THR A 118 -8.61 8.57 5.77
N ILE A 119 -7.80 7.56 5.43
CA ILE A 119 -8.25 6.24 5.00
C ILE A 119 -7.74 5.23 6.03
N GLN A 120 -8.61 4.40 6.57
CA GLN A 120 -8.22 3.41 7.57
C GLN A 120 -9.11 2.17 7.50
N TYR A 121 -8.50 1.01 7.77
CA TYR A 121 -9.14 -0.29 7.69
C TYR A 121 -8.33 -1.32 8.48
N VAL A 122 -8.91 -2.50 8.73
CA VAL A 122 -8.27 -3.62 9.40
C VAL A 122 -8.22 -4.80 8.45
N HIS A 123 -7.05 -5.27 8.12
CA HIS A 123 -6.90 -6.47 7.29
C HIS A 123 -6.07 -7.52 8.03
N ARG A 124 -6.64 -8.72 8.20
CA ARG A 124 -5.99 -9.86 8.85
C ARG A 124 -5.44 -9.54 10.25
N GLY A 125 -6.15 -8.71 11.00
CA GLY A 125 -5.79 -8.28 12.36
C GLY A 125 -4.83 -7.10 12.45
N VAL A 126 -4.38 -6.54 11.33
CA VAL A 126 -3.55 -5.33 11.29
C VAL A 126 -4.42 -4.14 10.88
N ALA A 127 -4.46 -3.12 11.74
CA ALA A 127 -5.04 -1.83 11.39
C ALA A 127 -4.03 -0.99 10.60
N TYR A 128 -4.49 -0.34 9.54
CA TYR A 128 -3.73 0.59 8.73
C TYR A 128 -4.40 1.96 8.76
N LYS A 129 -3.60 3.02 8.76
CA LYS A 129 -4.06 4.39 8.53
C LYS A 129 -3.14 5.09 7.54
N ILE A 130 -3.77 5.72 6.57
CA ILE A 130 -3.17 6.48 5.48
C ILE A 130 -3.76 7.88 5.55
N GLU A 131 -2.93 8.89 5.72
CA GLU A 131 -3.36 10.28 5.81
C GLU A 131 -2.61 11.15 4.81
N THR A 132 -3.36 11.97 4.10
CA THR A 132 -2.80 12.98 3.19
C THR A 132 -2.35 14.22 3.95
N ASP A 133 -1.60 15.09 3.27
CA ASP A 133 -1.52 16.49 3.67
C ASP A 133 -2.86 17.23 3.42
N ARG A 134 -2.88 18.54 3.69
CA ARG A 134 -4.06 19.40 3.47
C ARG A 134 -4.43 19.60 1.99
N ASN A 135 -3.51 19.28 1.08
CA ASN A 135 -3.71 19.35 -0.36
C ASN A 135 -4.12 17.99 -0.97
N GLY A 136 -4.36 16.99 -0.12
CA GLY A 136 -4.70 15.64 -0.58
C GLY A 136 -3.49 14.85 -1.10
N LYS A 137 -2.26 15.20 -0.75
CA LYS A 137 -1.06 14.50 -1.23
C LYS A 137 -0.55 13.45 -0.25
N LEU A 138 -0.15 12.30 -0.78
CA LEU A 138 0.70 11.33 -0.11
C LEU A 138 2.14 11.51 -0.59
N THR A 139 3.05 11.87 0.32
CA THR A 139 4.45 12.15 -0.02
C THR A 139 5.35 10.97 0.32
N PHE A 140 6.30 10.64 -0.56
CA PHE A 140 7.28 9.58 -0.40
C PHE A 140 8.69 10.16 -0.31
N PRO A 141 9.61 9.55 0.47
CA PRO A 141 9.53 8.22 1.08
C PRO A 141 8.88 8.19 2.47
N LYS A 142 8.53 9.36 3.02
CA LYS A 142 8.05 9.54 4.40
C LYS A 142 6.68 10.20 4.42
N GLY A 143 5.65 9.41 4.18
CA GLY A 143 4.26 9.85 4.33
C GLY A 143 3.68 9.46 5.68
N ASN A 144 2.46 9.88 5.96
CA ASN A 144 1.72 9.47 7.15
C ASN A 144 1.01 8.14 6.90
N PHE A 145 1.82 7.08 6.85
CA PHE A 145 1.39 5.70 6.76
C PHE A 145 1.77 5.00 8.05
N VAL A 146 0.77 4.57 8.82
CA VAL A 146 1.00 3.87 10.08
C VAL A 146 0.17 2.61 10.13
N ARG A 147 0.67 1.64 10.89
CA ARG A 147 0.00 0.38 11.15
C ARG A 147 0.07 -0.02 12.61
N ARG A 148 -0.83 -0.90 13.01
CA ARG A 148 -0.86 -1.48 14.35
C ARG A 148 -1.45 -2.89 14.32
N GLN A 149 -0.74 -3.86 14.89
CA GLN A 149 -1.33 -5.18 15.15
C GLN A 149 -2.37 -5.04 16.27
N ILE A 150 -3.64 -5.31 15.96
CA ILE A 150 -4.74 -5.19 16.92
C ILE A 150 -5.54 -6.49 17.08
N GLY A 151 -5.28 -7.48 16.21
CA GLY A 151 -6.00 -8.73 16.15
C GLY A 151 -5.22 -9.81 15.41
N PHE A 152 -5.89 -10.85 14.94
CA PHE A 152 -5.33 -11.86 14.05
C PHE A 152 -6.42 -12.49 13.19
N ILE A 153 -6.02 -13.35 12.25
CA ILE A 153 -6.91 -14.23 11.51
C ILE A 153 -6.25 -15.62 11.40
N GLN A 154 -7.03 -16.68 11.52
CA GLN A 154 -6.54 -18.05 11.37
C GLN A 154 -7.28 -18.71 10.20
N GLY A 155 -6.56 -18.90 9.08
CA GLY A 155 -7.17 -19.34 7.83
C GLY A 155 -7.93 -18.21 7.14
N SER A 156 -9.26 -18.26 7.23
CA SER A 156 -10.20 -17.30 6.61
C SER A 156 -10.90 -16.44 7.67
N ASN A 157 -11.75 -15.53 7.20
CA ASN A 157 -12.58 -14.69 8.06
C ASN A 157 -13.49 -15.54 8.98
N PRO A 158 -13.90 -14.99 10.15
CA PRO A 158 -13.65 -13.63 10.63
C PRO A 158 -12.28 -13.44 11.31
N GLN A 159 -11.73 -12.22 11.19
CA GLN A 159 -10.61 -11.78 12.02
C GLN A 159 -11.07 -11.49 13.46
N VAL A 160 -10.21 -11.78 14.44
CA VAL A 160 -10.45 -11.58 15.88
C VAL A 160 -9.61 -10.41 16.36
N ILE A 161 -10.27 -9.40 16.91
CA ILE A 161 -9.67 -8.15 17.39
C ILE A 161 -9.64 -8.11 18.91
N HIS A 162 -8.55 -7.62 19.49
CA HIS A 162 -8.41 -7.49 20.94
C HIS A 162 -9.49 -6.53 21.52
N PRO A 163 -10.08 -6.81 22.69
CA PRO A 163 -11.14 -6.00 23.30
C PRO A 163 -10.80 -4.53 23.56
N ASP A 164 -9.52 -4.21 23.74
CA ASP A 164 -9.08 -2.82 23.82
C ASP A 164 -9.45 -2.00 22.58
N PHE A 165 -9.51 -2.64 21.41
CA PHE A 165 -9.71 -1.96 20.13
C PHE A 165 -11.07 -2.22 19.51
N SER A 166 -11.80 -3.26 19.93
CA SER A 166 -13.14 -3.56 19.42
C SER A 166 -14.04 -4.10 20.52
N ALA A 167 -15.25 -3.54 20.63
CA ALA A 167 -16.20 -3.89 21.68
C ALA A 167 -16.71 -5.33 21.59
N ASP A 168 -16.86 -5.86 20.38
CA ASP A 168 -17.35 -7.23 20.13
C ASP A 168 -16.27 -8.14 19.53
N LYS A 169 -15.00 -7.70 19.56
CA LYS A 169 -13.85 -8.38 18.97
C LYS A 169 -13.92 -8.53 17.44
N SER A 170 -14.85 -7.89 16.75
CA SER A 170 -14.92 -7.86 15.28
C SER A 170 -14.25 -6.63 14.70
N ALA A 171 -13.94 -6.64 13.40
CA ALA A 171 -13.49 -5.44 12.70
C ALA A 171 -14.59 -4.36 12.62
N ALA A 172 -15.86 -4.76 12.53
CA ALA A 172 -17.00 -3.85 12.36
C ALA A 172 -17.21 -2.90 13.55
N LYS A 173 -16.75 -3.26 14.76
CA LYS A 173 -16.83 -2.41 15.97
C LYS A 173 -15.49 -1.86 16.44
N VAL A 174 -14.53 -1.75 15.54
CA VAL A 174 -13.24 -1.13 15.84
C VAL A 174 -13.44 0.32 16.30
N ASN A 175 -12.83 0.65 17.43
CA ASN A 175 -12.73 2.01 17.95
C ASN A 175 -11.41 2.63 17.47
N TRP A 176 -11.50 3.42 16.40
CA TRP A 176 -10.34 4.05 15.78
C TRP A 176 -9.55 4.98 16.70
N ALA A 177 -10.21 5.65 17.65
CA ALA A 177 -9.52 6.49 18.62
C ALA A 177 -8.60 5.66 19.52
N LYS A 178 -9.05 4.49 19.97
CA LYS A 178 -8.21 3.56 20.76
C LYS A 178 -7.12 2.91 19.93
N VAL A 179 -7.39 2.54 18.67
CA VAL A 179 -6.37 1.97 17.77
C VAL A 179 -5.18 2.90 17.64
N TRP A 180 -5.41 4.20 17.53
CA TRP A 180 -4.35 5.20 17.36
C TRP A 180 -3.92 5.89 18.66
N ASP A 181 -4.38 5.41 19.81
CA ASP A 181 -3.91 5.85 21.12
C ASP A 181 -2.61 5.12 21.51
N SER A 182 -1.53 5.88 21.53
CA SER A 182 -0.19 5.40 21.90
C SER A 182 -0.05 5.02 23.38
N SER A 183 -0.97 5.46 24.25
CA SER A 183 -0.97 5.10 25.68
C SER A 183 -1.42 3.66 25.94
N ILE A 184 -2.16 3.05 24.99
CA ILE A 184 -2.56 1.65 25.08
C ILE A 184 -1.33 0.77 24.81
N ALA A 185 -0.92 -0.02 25.81
CA ALA A 185 0.26 -0.87 25.71
C ALA A 185 0.15 -1.94 24.61
N ALA A 186 1.28 -2.20 23.94
CA ALA A 186 1.49 -3.32 23.04
C ALA A 186 1.77 -4.63 23.81
N GLY A 187 1.87 -5.75 23.08
CA GLY A 187 2.30 -7.04 23.62
C GLY A 187 1.22 -7.80 24.40
N LYS A 188 -0.05 -7.40 24.30
CA LYS A 188 -1.17 -8.10 24.94
C LYS A 188 -1.57 -9.32 24.13
N GLU A 189 -1.88 -10.40 24.83
CA GLU A 189 -2.43 -11.61 24.22
C GLU A 189 -3.80 -11.32 23.63
N ILE A 190 -4.01 -11.66 22.35
CA ILE A 190 -5.29 -11.42 21.67
C ILE A 190 -6.31 -12.50 22.00
N GLN A 191 -5.86 -13.74 22.03
CA GLN A 191 -6.66 -14.91 22.37
C GLN A 191 -5.74 -15.98 22.97
N ALA A 192 -6.26 -16.70 23.97
CA ALA A 192 -5.56 -17.79 24.63
C ALA A 192 -4.99 -18.79 23.61
N GLY A 193 -3.69 -19.04 23.70
CA GLY A 193 -3.00 -20.03 22.85
C GLY A 193 -2.64 -19.54 21.44
N VAL A 194 -2.84 -18.26 21.14
CA VAL A 194 -2.41 -17.65 19.86
C VAL A 194 -1.13 -16.86 20.07
N ALA A 195 -0.10 -17.15 19.26
CA ALA A 195 1.21 -16.51 19.39
C ALA A 195 1.19 -15.00 19.05
N THR A 196 0.29 -14.58 18.17
CA THR A 196 0.14 -13.18 17.78
C THR A 196 -0.36 -12.34 18.96
N LYS A 197 0.32 -11.21 19.18
CA LYS A 197 0.01 -10.24 20.24
C LYS A 197 -0.34 -8.88 19.64
N THR A 198 -0.94 -8.00 20.42
CA THR A 198 -1.12 -6.59 20.00
C THR A 198 0.23 -5.92 19.81
N GLY A 199 0.28 -4.93 18.92
CA GLY A 199 1.50 -4.21 18.53
C GLY A 199 1.47 -2.76 18.96
N ALA A 200 2.66 -2.14 18.93
CA ALA A 200 2.79 -0.70 18.98
C ALA A 200 2.31 -0.09 17.64
N ILE A 201 2.04 1.21 17.63
CA ILE A 201 1.88 1.95 16.39
C ILE A 201 3.25 2.05 15.74
N THR A 202 3.39 1.55 14.52
CA THR A 202 4.64 1.63 13.77
C THR A 202 4.41 2.34 12.45
N ASP A 203 5.47 2.96 11.96
CA ASP A 203 5.57 3.45 10.60
C ASP A 203 5.36 2.28 9.61
N ASP A 204 4.63 2.52 8.52
CA ASP A 204 4.42 1.57 7.42
C ASP A 204 5.08 2.04 6.12
N ASN A 205 6.00 3.00 6.15
CA ASN A 205 6.80 3.38 4.99
C ASN A 205 7.82 2.30 4.61
N GLY A 206 8.56 2.53 3.52
CA GLY A 206 9.75 1.75 3.21
C GLY A 206 10.82 1.86 4.30
N VAL A 207 11.59 0.79 4.49
CA VAL A 207 12.67 0.75 5.49
C VAL A 207 13.93 1.44 4.96
N ALA A 208 14.67 2.10 5.86
CA ALA A 208 15.83 2.90 5.51
C ALA A 208 17.00 2.10 4.91
N ASP A 209 17.08 0.81 5.24
CA ASP A 209 18.14 -0.09 4.79
C ASP A 209 17.78 -0.86 3.51
N ALA A 210 16.64 -0.56 2.88
CA ALA A 210 16.32 -1.06 1.54
C ALA A 210 17.30 -0.53 0.49
N MET A 211 17.46 -1.23 -0.63
CA MET A 211 18.38 -0.83 -1.70
C MET A 211 17.96 0.44 -2.44
N PHE A 212 16.67 0.76 -2.41
CA PHE A 212 16.10 1.98 -2.98
C PHE A 212 14.86 2.37 -2.19
N ARG A 213 14.38 3.59 -2.45
CA ARG A 213 13.12 4.11 -1.94
C ARG A 213 12.32 4.72 -3.09
N TRP A 214 11.01 4.81 -2.91
CA TRP A 214 10.18 5.62 -3.79
C TRP A 214 10.24 7.09 -3.35
N GLU A 215 10.33 8.01 -4.30
CA GLU A 215 10.23 9.45 -4.09
C GLU A 215 9.17 10.06 -5.01
N GLY A 216 8.47 11.07 -4.53
CA GLY A 216 7.41 11.74 -5.27
C GLY A 216 6.12 11.84 -4.48
N GLU A 217 5.03 12.12 -5.19
CA GLU A 217 3.73 12.38 -4.59
C GLU A 217 2.64 11.61 -5.34
N LEU A 218 1.67 11.10 -4.60
CA LEU A 218 0.39 10.65 -5.14
C LEU A 218 -0.71 11.63 -4.71
N GLN A 219 -1.48 12.11 -5.67
CA GLN A 219 -2.65 12.92 -5.43
C GLN A 219 -3.83 12.02 -5.06
N VAL A 220 -4.45 12.32 -3.93
CA VAL A 220 -5.67 11.68 -3.44
C VAL A 220 -6.82 12.66 -3.53
N SER A 221 -7.99 12.16 -3.91
CA SER A 221 -9.25 12.88 -3.79
C SER A 221 -10.32 11.96 -3.20
N PHE A 222 -11.25 12.56 -2.46
CA PHE A 222 -12.43 11.90 -1.95
C PHE A 222 -13.64 12.80 -2.17
N ASP A 223 -14.53 12.37 -3.08
CA ASP A 223 -15.77 13.06 -3.41
C ASP A 223 -16.86 12.02 -3.72
N LYS A 224 -18.08 12.25 -3.23
CA LYS A 224 -19.25 11.36 -3.47
C LYS A 224 -18.95 9.86 -3.27
N ASN A 225 -18.25 9.53 -2.18
CA ASN A 225 -17.81 8.17 -1.83
C ASN A 225 -16.76 7.56 -2.78
N ILE A 226 -16.22 8.31 -3.73
CA ILE A 226 -15.16 7.84 -4.62
C ILE A 226 -13.81 8.32 -4.09
N VAL A 227 -12.94 7.37 -3.77
CA VAL A 227 -11.51 7.62 -3.57
C VAL A 227 -10.82 7.50 -4.92
N LYS A 228 -10.02 8.50 -5.28
CA LYS A 228 -9.07 8.41 -6.40
C LYS A 228 -7.66 8.64 -5.90
N ILE A 229 -6.71 7.87 -6.42
CA ILE A 229 -5.29 8.03 -6.14
C ILE A 229 -4.54 7.95 -7.46
N SER A 230 -3.79 8.99 -7.81
CA SER A 230 -2.98 8.98 -9.02
C SER A 230 -1.68 9.73 -8.85
N GLY A 231 -0.65 9.33 -9.58
CA GLY A 231 0.65 9.99 -9.51
C GLY A 231 1.76 9.15 -10.09
N THR A 232 2.98 9.60 -9.84
CA THR A 232 4.19 8.98 -10.36
C THR A 232 5.28 9.04 -9.30
N LEU A 233 5.89 7.90 -9.03
CA LEU A 233 6.92 7.73 -8.03
C LEU A 233 8.23 7.31 -8.70
N LYS A 234 9.31 7.97 -8.34
CA LYS A 234 10.65 7.68 -8.86
C LYS A 234 11.36 6.74 -7.92
N PRO A 235 11.95 5.65 -8.41
CA PRO A 235 12.84 4.84 -7.60
C PRO A 235 14.18 5.57 -7.44
N VAL A 236 14.59 5.85 -6.21
CA VAL A 236 15.84 6.52 -5.87
C VAL A 236 16.68 5.58 -5.02
N LYS A 237 17.93 5.35 -5.46
CA LYS A 237 18.87 4.52 -4.73
C LYS A 237 19.12 5.10 -3.34
N ASN A 238 19.10 4.24 -2.32
CA ASN A 238 19.51 4.60 -0.96
C ASN A 238 21.03 4.65 -0.82
#